data_AF-A0A5B2VRB4-F1
#
_entry.id   AF-A0A5B2VRB4-F1
#
_cell.length_a   1.000
_cell.length_b   1.000
_cell.length_c   1.000
_cell.angle_alpha   90.00
_cell.angle_beta   90.00
_cell.angle_gamma   90.00
#
_symmetry.space_group_name_H-M   'P 1'
#
loop_
_entity.id
_entity.type
_entity.pdbx_description
1 polymer ?
#
loop_
_entity_poly.entity_id
_entity_poly.type
_entity_poly.pdbx_seq_one_letter_code
_entity_poly.pdbx_strand_id
1 'polypeptide(L)'
;MDTLLAPIEQPKGLIMKLVYYFTRKQFGKVLMPLKVHSARLPTAFGMFYGKVSQLDKKLQLSKEMVMLIREQVARINICLFCMDIGRAAAIQASMNVAKFDALDKYSTSPLFNEAERAMLDYVTELTTHKKADTAAFARMAQHFTEREICEIVYIVASEHLYNITNIGLNIHSDMLCDISKKGK
;
A
#
# COMPACT_ATOMS: atom_id res chain seq x y z
N MET A 1 -1.19 10.84 18.75
CA MET A 1 -0.04 9.94 19.01
C MET A 1 1.10 10.43 18.16
N ASP A 2 2.26 10.64 18.78
CA ASP A 2 3.42 11.21 18.11
C ASP A 2 4.29 10.10 17.51
N THR A 3 4.98 10.42 16.42
CA THR A 3 5.95 9.52 15.79
C THR A 3 7.17 9.36 16.69
N LEU A 4 7.85 8.21 16.63
CA LEU A 4 9.03 7.94 17.50
C LEU A 4 10.24 8.82 17.16
N LEU A 5 10.28 9.38 15.96
CA LEU A 5 11.24 10.42 15.56
C LEU A 5 10.50 11.68 15.15
N ALA A 6 11.04 12.84 15.54
CA ALA A 6 10.49 14.13 15.13
C ALA A 6 10.48 14.27 13.60
N PRO A 7 9.39 14.73 12.97
CA PRO A 7 9.36 14.97 11.53
C PRO A 7 10.38 16.03 11.11
N ILE A 8 11.07 15.80 9.99
CA ILE A 8 11.91 16.85 9.38
C ILE A 8 10.99 17.82 8.64
N GLU A 9 10.86 19.05 9.12
CA GLU A 9 10.06 20.09 8.46
C GLU A 9 10.85 20.82 7.37
N GLN A 10 12.15 21.01 7.60
CA GLN A 10 13.05 21.73 6.70
C GLN A 10 14.14 20.79 6.18
N PRO A 11 13.96 20.19 4.99
CA PRO A 11 14.96 19.28 4.44
C PRO A 11 16.20 20.05 3.98
N LYS A 12 17.37 19.46 4.22
CA LYS A 12 18.65 19.93 3.68
C LYS A 12 18.83 19.43 2.23
N GLY A 13 19.54 20.21 1.42
CA GLY A 13 19.85 19.86 0.03
C GLY A 13 18.72 20.14 -0.97
N LEU A 14 19.09 20.48 -2.20
CA LEU A 14 18.15 20.89 -3.25
C LEU A 14 17.20 19.76 -3.68
N ILE A 15 17.72 18.54 -3.79
CA ILE A 15 16.94 17.35 -4.19
C ILE A 15 15.79 17.10 -3.21
N MET A 16 16.07 17.09 -1.91
CA MET A 16 15.05 16.79 -0.90
C MET A 16 14.01 17.92 -0.78
N LYS A 17 14.43 19.19 -0.96
CA LYS A 17 13.50 20.33 -1.08
C LYS A 17 12.54 20.17 -2.27
N LEU A 18 13.04 19.72 -3.43
CA LEU A 18 12.22 19.44 -4.60
C LEU A 18 11.25 18.28 -4.33
N VAL A 19 11.71 17.19 -3.73
CA VAL A 19 10.81 16.07 -3.37
C VAL A 19 9.70 16.55 -2.42
N TYR A 20 10.01 17.34 -1.39
CA TYR A 20 8.99 17.90 -0.48
C TYR A 20 7.98 18.79 -1.21
N TYR A 21 8.46 19.60 -2.17
CA TYR A 21 7.58 20.42 -3.01
C TYR A 21 6.63 19.56 -3.84
N PHE A 22 7.13 18.54 -4.54
CA PHE A 22 6.29 17.66 -5.36
C PHE A 22 5.33 16.83 -4.52
N THR A 23 5.76 16.32 -3.37
CA THR A 23 4.87 15.60 -2.44
C THR A 23 3.74 16.50 -1.96
N ARG A 24 4.02 17.76 -1.58
CA ARG A 24 2.96 18.74 -1.24
C ARG A 24 2.01 18.98 -2.40
N LYS A 25 2.53 19.17 -3.62
CA LYS A 25 1.71 19.40 -4.80
C LYS A 25 0.78 18.22 -5.10
N GLN A 26 1.26 16.99 -4.90
CA GLN A 26 0.48 15.78 -5.20
C GLN A 26 -0.53 15.41 -4.11
N PHE A 27 -0.14 15.51 -2.82
CA PHE A 27 -0.93 15.00 -1.69
C PHE A 27 -1.51 16.11 -0.79
N GLY A 28 -1.26 17.38 -1.10
CA GLY A 28 -1.63 18.53 -0.26
C GLY A 28 -0.74 18.74 0.98
N LYS A 29 0.13 17.77 1.30
CA LYS A 29 1.10 17.83 2.39
C LYS A 29 2.34 16.98 2.08
N VAL A 30 3.41 17.14 2.85
CA VAL A 30 4.54 16.18 2.81
C VAL A 30 4.15 14.96 3.64
N LEU A 31 4.22 13.78 3.03
CA LEU A 31 3.82 12.53 3.68
C LEU A 31 4.70 12.24 4.92
N MET A 32 4.08 11.78 6.01
CA MET A 32 4.77 11.49 7.26
C MET A 32 5.94 10.50 7.12
N PRO A 33 5.82 9.39 6.36
CA PRO A 33 6.94 8.48 6.14
C PRO A 33 8.13 9.15 5.46
N LEU A 34 7.90 10.14 4.60
CA LEU A 34 8.98 10.90 3.98
C LEU A 34 9.71 11.78 5.02
N LYS A 35 8.95 12.47 5.89
CA LYS A 35 9.50 13.37 6.92
C LYS A 35 10.20 12.63 8.06
N VAL A 36 9.72 11.44 8.40
CA VAL A 36 10.16 10.66 9.57
C VAL A 36 11.21 9.62 9.17
N HIS A 37 11.08 8.97 8.02
CA HIS A 37 11.99 7.92 7.60
C HIS A 37 12.88 8.32 6.42
N SER A 38 12.32 8.47 5.22
CA SER A 38 13.09 8.52 3.98
C SER A 38 14.03 9.73 3.89
N ALA A 39 13.69 10.87 4.50
CA ALA A 39 14.55 12.06 4.51
C ALA A 39 15.85 11.89 5.32
N ARG A 40 15.99 10.80 6.09
CA ARG A 40 17.21 10.46 6.85
C ARG A 40 18.11 9.45 6.15
N LEU A 41 17.64 8.87 5.05
CA LEU A 41 18.32 7.77 4.37
C LEU A 41 19.08 8.27 3.13
N PRO A 42 20.13 7.53 2.70
CA PRO A 42 20.90 7.90 1.53
C PRO A 42 20.04 7.89 0.26
N THR A 43 20.45 8.65 -0.76
CA THR A 43 19.74 8.76 -2.05
C THR A 43 19.46 7.40 -2.68
N ALA A 44 20.37 6.43 -2.52
CA ALA A 44 20.17 5.05 -3.00
C ALA A 44 18.91 4.37 -2.45
N PHE A 45 18.52 4.69 -1.20
CA PHE A 45 17.27 4.20 -0.63
C PHE A 45 16.04 4.81 -1.33
N GLY A 46 16.08 6.11 -1.64
CA GLY A 46 15.05 6.77 -2.44
C GLY A 46 14.93 6.16 -3.84
N MET A 47 16.06 5.82 -4.47
CA MET A 47 16.06 5.13 -5.77
C MET A 47 15.45 3.72 -5.66
N PHE A 48 15.71 2.99 -4.56
CA PHE A 48 15.10 1.69 -4.31
C PHE A 48 13.57 1.79 -4.20
N TYR A 49 13.03 2.72 -3.39
CA TYR A 49 11.59 2.96 -3.32
C TYR A 49 10.99 3.40 -4.66
N GLY A 50 11.73 4.24 -5.41
CA GLY A 50 11.37 4.62 -6.77
C GLY A 50 11.28 3.42 -7.72
N LYS A 51 12.19 2.45 -7.61
CA LYS A 51 12.14 1.20 -8.39
C LYS A 51 10.92 0.35 -8.03
N VAL A 52 10.55 0.24 -6.75
CA VAL A 52 9.31 -0.45 -6.33
C VAL A 52 8.10 0.17 -7.05
N SER A 53 7.97 1.49 -7.04
CA SER A 53 6.88 2.18 -7.76
C SER A 53 6.94 2.01 -9.29
N GLN A 54 8.13 1.89 -9.88
CA GLN A 54 8.26 1.61 -11.32
C GLN A 54 7.84 0.18 -11.67
N LEU A 55 8.15 -0.79 -10.80
CA LEU A 55 7.73 -2.18 -10.97
C LEU A 55 6.21 -2.33 -10.85
N ASP A 56 5.56 -1.58 -9.95
CA ASP A 56 4.09 -1.53 -9.85
C ASP A 56 3.42 -1.14 -11.19
N LYS A 57 4.08 -0.32 -12.01
CA LYS A 57 3.59 0.08 -13.34
C LYS A 57 3.75 -1.00 -14.42
N LYS A 58 4.41 -2.12 -14.09
CA LYS A 58 4.70 -3.25 -14.98
C LYS A 58 3.92 -4.50 -14.62
N LEU A 59 3.04 -4.42 -13.62
CA LEU A 59 2.17 -5.52 -13.21
C LEU A 59 1.13 -5.81 -14.31
N GLN A 60 0.81 -7.09 -14.50
CA GLN A 60 -0.26 -7.57 -15.39
C GLN A 60 -1.62 -7.55 -14.68
N LEU A 61 -1.63 -7.70 -13.36
CA LEU A 61 -2.83 -7.57 -12.54
C LEU A 61 -3.53 -6.22 -12.74
N SER A 62 -4.85 -6.23 -12.65
CA SER A 62 -5.63 -5.00 -12.70
C SER A 62 -5.25 -4.07 -11.55
N LYS A 63 -5.31 -2.75 -11.77
CA LYS A 63 -5.01 -1.76 -10.73
C LYS A 63 -5.89 -1.96 -9.48
N GLU A 64 -7.14 -2.39 -9.67
CA GLU A 64 -8.05 -2.68 -8.57
C GLU A 64 -7.58 -3.88 -7.75
N MET A 65 -7.19 -4.99 -8.39
CA MET A 65 -6.63 -6.16 -7.68
C MET A 65 -5.35 -5.80 -6.92
N VAL A 66 -4.44 -5.06 -7.54
CA VAL A 66 -3.21 -4.58 -6.86
C VAL A 66 -3.56 -3.81 -5.60
N MET A 67 -4.52 -2.89 -5.68
CA MET A 67 -4.94 -2.08 -4.54
C MET A 67 -5.70 -2.87 -3.47
N LEU A 68 -6.51 -3.87 -3.84
CA LEU A 68 -7.16 -4.77 -2.89
C LEU A 68 -6.14 -5.61 -2.11
N ILE A 69 -5.10 -6.14 -2.78
CA ILE A 69 -4.02 -6.89 -2.11
C ILE A 69 -3.30 -5.97 -1.11
N ARG A 70 -2.90 -4.76 -1.54
CA ARG A 70 -2.20 -3.81 -0.67
C ARG A 70 -3.05 -3.44 0.55
N GLU A 71 -4.33 -3.13 0.34
CA GLU A 71 -5.23 -2.78 1.43
C GLU A 71 -5.43 -3.97 2.40
N GLN A 72 -5.60 -5.19 1.89
CA GLN A 72 -5.76 -6.37 2.74
C GLN A 72 -4.53 -6.62 3.62
N VAL A 73 -3.32 -6.51 3.06
CA VAL A 73 -2.06 -6.66 3.82
C VAL A 73 -1.94 -5.55 4.86
N ALA A 74 -2.21 -4.30 4.47
CA ALA A 74 -2.15 -3.14 5.36
C ALA A 74 -3.14 -3.26 6.54
N ARG A 75 -4.35 -3.77 6.29
CA ARG A 75 -5.37 -4.03 7.32
C ARG A 75 -4.93 -5.10 8.31
N ILE A 76 -4.42 -6.24 7.83
CA ILE A 76 -3.94 -7.33 8.70
C ILE A 76 -2.76 -6.86 9.57
N ASN A 77 -1.85 -6.09 8.99
CA ASN A 77 -0.70 -5.55 9.70
C ASN A 77 -1.01 -4.28 10.52
N ILE A 78 -2.23 -3.73 10.42
CA ILE A 78 -2.67 -2.51 11.11
C ILE A 78 -1.80 -1.28 10.74
N CYS A 79 -1.37 -1.16 9.49
CA CYS A 79 -0.66 0.03 9.01
C CYS A 79 -1.64 1.17 8.66
N LEU A 80 -1.96 2.03 9.65
CA LEU A 80 -2.92 3.12 9.46
C LEU A 80 -2.55 4.11 8.34
N PHE A 81 -1.26 4.39 8.15
CA PHE A 81 -0.81 5.21 7.02
C PHE A 81 -1.10 4.54 5.68
N CYS A 82 -0.81 3.23 5.59
CA CYS A 82 -0.94 2.46 4.36
C CYS A 82 -2.42 2.32 3.96
N MET A 83 -3.31 2.10 4.93
CA MET A 83 -4.76 2.09 4.72
C MET A 83 -5.28 3.46 4.23
N ASP A 84 -4.81 4.56 4.83
CA ASP A 84 -5.23 5.91 4.45
C ASP A 84 -4.77 6.29 3.03
N ILE A 85 -3.49 6.09 2.70
CA ILE A 85 -3.00 6.36 1.35
C ILE A 85 -3.61 5.43 0.31
N GLY A 86 -3.86 4.16 0.67
CA GLY A 86 -4.52 3.17 -0.18
C GLY A 86 -5.93 3.61 -0.54
N ARG A 87 -6.73 4.02 0.46
CA ARG A 87 -8.07 4.56 0.26
C ARG A 87 -8.08 5.85 -0.57
N ALA A 88 -7.18 6.79 -0.27
CA ALA A 88 -7.08 8.03 -1.02
C ALA A 88 -6.75 7.77 -2.50
N ALA A 89 -5.86 6.82 -2.79
CA ALA A 89 -5.52 6.40 -4.14
C ALA A 89 -6.71 5.73 -4.85
N ALA A 90 -7.46 4.87 -4.18
CA ALA A 90 -8.65 4.22 -4.73
C ALA A 90 -9.73 5.26 -5.13
N ILE A 91 -9.96 6.27 -4.29
CA ILE A 91 -10.87 7.38 -4.58
C ILE A 91 -10.37 8.19 -5.78
N GLN A 92 -9.09 8.56 -5.80
CA GLN A 92 -8.50 9.36 -6.87
C GLN A 92 -8.54 8.63 -8.23
N ALA A 93 -8.39 7.32 -8.22
CA ALA A 93 -8.43 6.48 -9.42
C ALA A 93 -9.86 6.03 -9.80
N SER A 94 -10.90 6.54 -9.12
CA SER A 94 -12.30 6.16 -9.35
C SER A 94 -12.54 4.64 -9.30
N MET A 95 -11.83 3.95 -8.42
CA MET A 95 -12.02 2.51 -8.18
C MET A 95 -13.32 2.25 -7.40
N ASN A 96 -13.74 0.99 -7.33
CA ASN A 96 -14.91 0.61 -6.55
C ASN A 96 -14.62 0.66 -5.04
N VAL A 97 -14.76 1.83 -4.44
CA VAL A 97 -14.55 2.09 -3.01
C VAL A 97 -15.38 1.15 -2.12
N ALA A 98 -16.55 0.69 -2.60
CA ALA A 98 -17.37 -0.27 -1.86
C ALA A 98 -16.69 -1.63 -1.66
N LYS A 99 -15.80 -2.07 -2.58
CA LYS A 99 -14.99 -3.26 -2.35
C LYS A 99 -14.01 -3.06 -1.19
N PHE A 100 -13.31 -1.93 -1.15
CA PHE A 100 -12.37 -1.60 -0.08
C PHE A 100 -13.07 -1.55 1.29
N ASP A 101 -14.29 -0.99 1.33
CA ASP A 101 -15.11 -0.92 2.54
C ASP A 101 -15.64 -2.29 2.98
N ALA A 102 -15.82 -3.23 2.04
CA ALA A 102 -16.32 -4.58 2.29
C ALA A 102 -15.21 -5.64 2.41
N LEU A 103 -13.93 -5.24 2.48
CA LEU A 103 -12.80 -6.18 2.56
C LEU A 103 -12.83 -7.04 3.83
N ASP A 104 -13.43 -6.61 4.94
CA ASP A 104 -13.64 -7.46 6.12
C ASP A 104 -14.58 -8.65 5.85
N LYS A 105 -15.41 -8.55 4.80
CA LYS A 105 -16.46 -9.51 4.45
C LYS A 105 -16.29 -10.03 3.03
N TYR A 106 -15.07 -9.99 2.47
CA TYR A 106 -14.83 -10.36 1.07
C TYR A 106 -15.32 -11.78 0.75
N SER A 107 -15.24 -12.70 1.71
CA SER A 107 -15.61 -14.11 1.55
C SER A 107 -17.12 -14.34 1.34
N THR A 108 -17.96 -13.40 1.76
CA THR A 108 -19.43 -13.50 1.61
C THR A 108 -20.02 -12.38 0.77
N SER A 109 -19.30 -11.27 0.58
CA SER A 109 -19.80 -10.09 -0.12
C SER A 109 -20.01 -10.35 -1.62
N PRO A 110 -21.16 -9.98 -2.21
CA PRO A 110 -21.43 -10.14 -3.64
C PRO A 110 -20.55 -9.24 -4.51
N LEU A 111 -19.79 -8.31 -3.92
CA LEU A 111 -18.89 -7.42 -4.64
C LEU A 111 -17.63 -8.13 -5.16
N PHE A 112 -17.32 -9.33 -4.66
CA PHE A 112 -16.11 -10.08 -4.99
C PHE A 112 -16.43 -11.35 -5.76
N ASN A 113 -15.76 -11.52 -6.89
CA ASN A 113 -15.83 -12.75 -7.67
C ASN A 113 -14.94 -13.87 -7.09
N GLU A 114 -15.00 -15.06 -7.65
CA GLU A 114 -14.23 -16.22 -7.17
C GLU A 114 -12.72 -16.01 -7.24
N ALA A 115 -12.21 -15.42 -8.32
CA ALA A 115 -10.78 -15.14 -8.48
C ALA A 115 -10.27 -14.16 -7.40
N GLU A 116 -11.03 -13.10 -7.12
CA GLU A 116 -10.71 -12.12 -6.09
C GLU A 116 -10.75 -12.74 -4.69
N ARG A 117 -11.71 -13.61 -4.41
CA ARG A 117 -11.80 -14.34 -3.14
C ARG A 117 -10.62 -15.28 -2.96
N ALA A 118 -10.28 -16.07 -3.98
CA ALA A 118 -9.14 -16.99 -3.94
C ALA A 118 -7.80 -16.25 -3.75
N MET A 119 -7.63 -15.10 -4.42
CA MET A 119 -6.49 -14.21 -4.24
C MET A 119 -6.44 -13.66 -2.79
N LEU A 120 -7.55 -13.13 -2.27
CA LEU A 120 -7.61 -12.55 -0.93
C LEU A 120 -7.41 -13.58 0.18
N ASP A 121 -7.89 -14.82 0.00
CA ASP A 121 -7.59 -15.94 0.90
C ASP A 121 -6.09 -16.20 0.96
N TYR A 122 -5.43 -16.38 -0.19
CA TYR A 122 -4.00 -16.63 -0.23
C TYR A 122 -3.19 -15.47 0.38
N VAL A 123 -3.56 -14.23 0.06
CA VAL A 123 -2.94 -13.02 0.63
C VAL A 123 -3.12 -12.97 2.15
N THR A 124 -4.30 -13.32 2.66
CA THR A 124 -4.61 -13.32 4.09
C THR A 124 -3.80 -14.37 4.84
N GLU A 125 -3.73 -15.59 4.32
CA GLU A 125 -2.93 -16.69 4.89
C GLU A 125 -1.44 -16.34 4.90
N LEU A 126 -0.91 -15.91 3.74
CA LEU A 126 0.50 -15.55 3.60
C LEU A 126 0.88 -14.38 4.51
N THR A 127 -0.01 -13.39 4.68
CA THR A 127 0.24 -12.25 5.56
C THR A 127 0.13 -12.65 7.02
N THR A 128 -0.88 -13.40 7.43
CA THR A 128 -1.12 -13.72 8.84
C THR A 128 -0.07 -14.69 9.38
N HIS A 129 0.18 -15.77 8.64
CA HIS A 129 1.01 -16.87 9.12
C HIS A 129 2.44 -16.84 8.59
N LYS A 130 2.74 -15.98 7.60
CA LYS A 130 4.05 -15.92 6.94
C LYS A 130 4.49 -17.28 6.38
N LYS A 131 3.51 -18.10 5.98
CA LYS A 131 3.69 -19.44 5.41
C LYS A 131 2.80 -19.57 4.18
N ALA A 132 3.27 -20.31 3.18
CA ALA A 132 2.45 -20.64 2.04
C ALA A 132 1.48 -21.76 2.43
N ASP A 133 0.18 -21.44 2.49
CA ASP A 133 -0.87 -22.45 2.58
C ASP A 133 -1.09 -23.08 1.19
N THR A 134 -0.84 -24.38 1.08
CA THR A 134 -0.87 -25.08 -0.22
C THR A 134 -2.29 -25.18 -0.78
N ALA A 135 -3.30 -25.25 0.08
CA ALA A 135 -4.70 -25.30 -0.35
C ALA A 135 -5.17 -23.94 -0.90
N ALA A 136 -4.85 -22.83 -0.21
CA ALA A 136 -5.12 -21.48 -0.67
C ALA A 136 -4.36 -21.16 -1.95
N PHE A 137 -3.08 -21.57 -2.03
CA PHE A 137 -2.29 -21.46 -3.25
C PHE A 137 -2.95 -22.21 -4.41
N ALA A 138 -3.35 -23.47 -4.20
CA ALA A 138 -3.97 -24.29 -5.25
C ALA A 138 -5.29 -23.67 -5.75
N ARG A 139 -6.11 -23.10 -4.87
CA ARG A 139 -7.34 -22.38 -5.27
C ARG A 139 -7.01 -21.12 -6.08
N MET A 140 -6.11 -20.28 -5.60
CA MET A 140 -5.67 -19.08 -6.32
C MET A 140 -5.10 -19.43 -7.70
N ALA A 141 -4.26 -20.47 -7.80
CA ALA A 141 -3.60 -20.87 -9.02
C ALA A 141 -4.55 -21.34 -10.15
N GLN A 142 -5.82 -21.61 -9.85
CA GLN A 142 -6.83 -21.90 -10.86
C GLN A 142 -7.27 -20.66 -11.65
N HIS A 143 -7.01 -19.46 -11.12
CA HIS A 143 -7.52 -18.19 -11.68
C HIS A 143 -6.43 -17.27 -12.25
N PHE A 144 -5.16 -17.53 -11.94
CA PHE A 144 -4.05 -16.62 -12.27
C PHE A 144 -2.91 -17.36 -12.96
N THR A 145 -2.25 -16.68 -13.89
CA THR A 145 -1.02 -17.16 -14.52
C THR A 145 0.14 -17.20 -13.53
N GLU A 146 1.19 -17.98 -13.82
CA GLU A 146 2.41 -18.00 -12.98
C GLU A 146 3.01 -16.60 -12.80
N ARG A 147 2.91 -15.75 -13.83
CA ARG A 147 3.37 -14.37 -13.78
C ARG A 147 2.56 -13.55 -12.78
N GLU A 148 1.23 -13.61 -12.84
CA GLU A 148 0.34 -12.91 -11.90
C GLU A 148 0.49 -13.45 -10.47
N ILE A 149 0.69 -14.75 -10.28
CA ILE A 149 0.97 -15.35 -8.96
C ILE A 149 2.25 -14.75 -8.37
N CYS A 150 3.34 -14.65 -9.15
CA CYS A 150 4.56 -13.99 -8.71
C CYS A 150 4.32 -12.51 -8.35
N GLU A 151 3.45 -11.83 -9.10
CA GLU A 151 3.07 -10.44 -8.82
C GLU A 151 2.26 -10.31 -7.52
N ILE A 152 1.33 -11.23 -7.22
CA ILE A 152 0.59 -11.25 -5.95
C ILE A 152 1.58 -11.35 -4.78
N VAL A 153 2.53 -12.28 -4.83
CA VAL A 153 3.57 -12.42 -3.78
C VAL A 153 4.43 -11.16 -3.67
N TYR A 154 4.81 -10.56 -4.80
CA TYR A 154 5.57 -9.32 -4.84
C TYR A 154 4.82 -8.15 -4.18
N ILE A 155 3.52 -8.03 -4.43
CA ILE A 155 2.69 -6.98 -3.83
C ILE A 155 2.62 -7.20 -2.31
N VAL A 156 2.41 -8.44 -1.85
CA VAL A 156 2.46 -8.77 -0.42
C VAL A 156 3.80 -8.38 0.19
N ALA A 157 4.92 -8.75 -0.43
CA ALA A 157 6.25 -8.43 0.08
C ALA A 157 6.55 -6.92 0.10
N SER A 158 6.21 -6.20 -0.98
CA SER A 158 6.42 -4.76 -1.06
C SER A 158 5.52 -3.98 -0.11
N GLU A 159 4.31 -4.46 0.17
CA GLU A 159 3.43 -3.86 1.17
C GLU A 159 3.95 -4.09 2.59
N HIS A 160 4.52 -5.26 2.91
CA HIS A 160 5.20 -5.48 4.19
C HIS A 160 6.36 -4.51 4.41
N LEU A 161 7.14 -4.21 3.36
CA LEU A 161 8.19 -3.20 3.43
C LEU A 161 7.63 -1.84 3.89
N TYR A 162 6.50 -1.41 3.33
CA TYR A 162 5.85 -0.15 3.72
C TYR A 162 5.26 -0.22 5.13
N ASN A 163 4.54 -1.30 5.44
CA ASN A 163 3.89 -1.49 6.73
C ASN A 163 4.90 -1.46 7.86
N ILE A 164 5.95 -2.28 7.80
CA ILE A 164 6.91 -2.38 8.90
C ILE A 164 7.74 -1.11 9.07
N THR A 165 8.02 -0.39 7.97
CA THR A 165 8.68 0.92 8.02
C THR A 165 7.84 1.93 8.79
N ASN A 166 6.53 1.97 8.53
CA ASN A 166 5.63 2.91 9.18
C ASN A 166 5.35 2.53 10.65
N ILE A 167 5.04 1.25 10.89
CA ILE A 167 4.75 0.72 12.22
C ILE A 167 5.97 0.88 13.13
N GLY A 168 7.16 0.55 12.65
CA GLY A 168 8.41 0.63 13.42
C GLY A 168 8.79 2.04 13.88
N LEU A 169 8.16 3.09 13.32
CA LEU A 169 8.39 4.49 13.69
C LEU A 169 7.14 5.17 14.25
N ASN A 170 6.10 4.39 14.57
CA ASN A 170 4.80 4.86 15.03
C ASN A 170 4.19 5.93 14.09
N ILE A 171 4.30 5.71 12.78
CA ILE A 171 3.70 6.59 11.76
C ILE A 171 2.24 6.19 11.56
N HIS A 172 1.33 7.10 11.89
CA HIS A 172 -0.11 6.93 11.73
C HIS A 172 -0.63 7.54 10.42
N SER A 173 -1.96 7.54 10.23
CA SER A 173 -2.64 8.16 9.10
C SER A 173 -2.28 9.64 8.94
N ASP A 174 -2.21 10.08 7.68
CA ASP A 174 -1.98 11.48 7.31
C ASP A 174 -3.27 12.25 7.04
N MET A 175 -4.43 11.60 7.23
CA MET A 175 -5.79 12.05 6.92
C MET A 175 -5.93 12.46 5.44
N LEU A 176 -5.32 11.70 4.53
CA LEU A 176 -5.24 12.02 3.10
C LEU A 176 -6.62 12.07 2.43
N CYS A 177 -7.55 11.21 2.88
CA CYS A 177 -8.93 11.21 2.40
C CYS A 177 -9.66 12.54 2.66
N ASP A 178 -9.37 13.22 3.77
CA ASP A 178 -10.01 14.49 4.11
C ASP A 178 -9.44 15.67 3.30
N ILE A 179 -8.16 15.58 2.92
CA ILE A 179 -7.49 16.56 2.08
C ILE A 179 -8.04 16.49 0.64
N SER A 180 -8.22 15.28 0.11
CA SER A 180 -8.79 15.07 -1.23
C SER A 180 -10.20 15.65 -1.38
N LYS A 181 -11.00 15.66 -0.32
CA LYS A 181 -12.36 16.24 -0.31
C LYS A 181 -12.38 17.78 -0.33
N LYS A 182 -11.34 18.45 0.20
CA LYS A 182 -11.28 19.93 0.28
C LYS A 182 -10.81 20.61 -1.01
N GLY A 183 -10.28 19.84 -1.97
CA GLY A 183 -9.81 20.33 -3.26
C GLY A 183 -10.83 20.24 -4.40
N LYS A 184 -12.06 19.82 -4.10
CA LYS A 184 -13.24 19.89 -4.98
C LYS A 184 -14.12 21.05 -4.53
#